data_AF-A0A372REY1-F1
#
_entry.id   AF-A0A372REY1-F1
#
_cell.length_a   1.000
_cell.length_b   1.000
_cell.length_c   1.000
_cell.angle_alpha   90.00
_cell.angle_beta   90.00
_cell.angle_gamma   90.00
#
_symmetry.space_group_name_H-M   'P 1'
#
loop_
_entity.id
_entity.type
_entity.pdbx_description
1 polymer ?
#
loop_
_entity_poly.entity_id
_entity_poly.type
_entity_poly.pdbx_seq_one_letter_code
_entity_poly.pdbx_strand_id
1 'polypeptide(L)'
;MNININDINDDVDALNQEIANGPPLFPAPNIIPELITAQFTRRKCSRGKRRINGYGLFKLFIISQTSANSRVAINKVAGDLWNSATPDNKQEYINLCSQIN
;
A
#
# COMPACT_ATOMS: atom_id res chain seq x y z
N MET A 1 -19.32 0.95 17.87
CA MET A 1 -17.90 1.36 17.79
C MET A 1 -17.90 2.80 17.34
N ASN A 2 -17.78 3.76 18.27
CA ASN A 2 -17.69 5.17 17.91
C ASN A 2 -16.29 5.40 17.36
N ILE A 3 -16.19 5.50 16.04
CA ILE A 3 -14.93 5.89 15.40
C ILE A 3 -14.86 7.41 15.60
N ASN A 4 -14.00 7.85 16.51
CA ASN A 4 -13.84 9.26 16.81
C ASN A 4 -13.16 9.92 15.60
N ILE A 5 -13.85 10.83 14.91
CA ILE A 5 -13.38 11.38 13.63
C ILE A 5 -12.06 12.14 13.79
N ASN A 6 -11.81 12.72 14.98
CA ASN A 6 -10.56 13.41 15.29
C ASN A 6 -9.35 12.46 15.29
N ASP A 7 -9.54 11.25 15.82
CA ASP A 7 -8.50 10.20 15.91
C ASP A 7 -8.07 9.72 14.51
N ILE A 8 -9.01 9.64 13.56
CA ILE A 8 -8.72 9.23 12.18
C ILE A 8 -7.88 10.29 11.45
N ASN A 9 -8.15 11.57 11.67
CA ASN A 9 -7.41 12.64 10.99
C ASN A 9 -5.97 12.71 11.51
N ASP A 10 -5.78 12.56 12.82
CA ASP A 10 -4.45 12.47 13.43
C ASP A 10 -3.66 11.25 12.89
N ASP A 11 -4.32 10.09 12.77
CA ASP A 11 -3.75 8.89 12.14
C ASP A 11 -3.35 9.14 10.67
N VAL A 12 -4.18 9.85 9.92
CA VAL A 12 -3.94 10.16 8.49
C VAL A 12 -2.75 11.10 8.36
N ASP A 13 -2.65 12.12 9.22
CA ASP A 13 -1.56 13.09 9.18
C ASP A 13 -0.24 12.44 9.59
N ALA A 14 -0.24 11.62 10.64
CA ALA A 14 0.93 10.83 11.03
C ALA A 14 1.38 9.89 9.90
N LEU A 15 0.42 9.20 9.27
CA LEU A 15 0.69 8.31 8.14
C LEU A 15 1.28 9.07 6.93
N ASN A 16 0.74 10.25 6.61
CA ASN A 16 1.27 11.09 5.52
C ASN A 16 2.70 11.56 5.82
N GLN A 17 3.02 11.90 7.07
CA GLN A 17 4.38 12.27 7.47
C GLN A 17 5.34 11.08 7.36
N GLU A 18 4.95 9.89 7.80
CA GLU A 18 5.77 8.69 7.63
C GLU A 18 6.03 8.37 6.15
N ILE A 19 5.01 8.52 5.30
CA ILE A 19 5.15 8.33 3.86
C ILE A 19 6.09 9.37 3.25
N ALA A 20 5.95 10.64 3.62
CA ALA A 20 6.79 11.73 3.10
C ALA A 20 8.26 11.59 3.51
N ASN A 21 8.52 11.04 4.70
CA ASN A 21 9.88 10.77 5.19
C ASN A 21 10.43 9.41 4.72
N GLY A 22 9.58 8.54 4.18
CA GLY A 22 9.94 7.24 3.67
C GLY A 22 10.48 7.27 2.23
N PRO A 23 10.81 6.09 1.67
CA PRO A 23 11.13 5.97 0.26
C PRO A 23 9.97 6.45 -0.62
N PRO A 24 10.27 7.00 -1.81
CA PRO A 24 9.24 7.44 -2.73
C PRO A 24 8.34 6.27 -3.15
N LEU A 25 7.02 6.49 -3.10
CA LEU A 25 6.02 5.51 -3.52
C LEU A 25 5.88 5.40 -5.05
N PHE A 26 6.33 6.42 -5.77
CA PHE A 26 6.30 6.50 -7.23
C PHE A 26 7.64 7.02 -7.76
N PRO A 27 8.18 6.51 -8.89
CA PRO A 27 7.74 5.31 -9.62
C PRO A 27 7.70 4.06 -8.72
N ALA A 28 7.09 2.97 -9.20
CA ALA A 28 7.03 1.74 -8.42
C ALA A 28 8.45 1.30 -8.02
N PRO A 29 8.69 0.83 -6.78
CA PRO A 29 10.03 0.46 -6.35
C PRO A 29 10.61 -0.64 -7.23
N ASN A 30 11.81 -0.39 -7.79
CA ASN A 30 12.55 -1.36 -8.60
C ASN A 30 12.99 -2.61 -7.82
N ILE A 31 12.95 -2.54 -6.49
CA ILE A 31 13.25 -3.66 -5.61
C ILE A 31 11.98 -3.93 -4.81
N ILE A 32 11.35 -5.07 -5.06
CA ILE A 32 10.33 -5.59 -4.15
C ILE A 32 11.08 -6.18 -2.96
N PRO A 33 10.94 -5.64 -1.73
CA PRO A 33 11.58 -6.21 -0.57
C PRO A 33 11.11 -7.66 -0.40
N GLU A 34 12.03 -8.57 -0.07
CA GLU A 34 11.69 -9.96 0.26
C GLU A 34 10.61 -10.05 1.34
N LEU A 35 10.52 -9.05 2.21
CA LEU A 35 9.47 -8.89 3.21
C LEU A 35 8.07 -8.78 2.57
N ILE A 36 7.91 -8.02 1.49
CA ILE A 36 6.64 -7.88 0.79
C ILE A 36 6.30 -9.21 0.08
N THR A 37 7.29 -9.83 -0.57
CA THR A 37 7.18 -11.20 -1.15
C THR A 37 6.84 -12.26 -0.10
N ALA A 38 7.36 -12.14 1.12
CA ALA A 38 7.06 -13.04 2.23
C ALA A 38 5.63 -12.83 2.77
N GLN A 39 5.17 -11.58 2.87
CA GLN A 39 3.77 -11.27 3.20
C GLN A 39 2.81 -11.80 2.12
N PHE A 40 3.21 -11.80 0.85
CA PHE A 40 2.48 -12.43 -0.25
C PHE A 40 2.40 -13.96 -0.12
N THR A 41 3.55 -14.62 0.02
CA THR A 41 3.65 -16.09 0.03
C THR A 41 3.01 -16.72 1.27
N ARG A 42 2.93 -16.01 2.40
CA ARG A 42 2.26 -16.48 3.62
C ARG A 42 0.74 -16.60 3.48
N ARG A 43 0.09 -15.86 2.58
CA ARG A 43 -1.34 -16.04 2.29
C ARG A 43 -1.56 -17.16 1.27
N LYS A 44 -1.16 -18.39 1.61
CA LYS A 44 -1.71 -19.61 0.99
C LYS A 44 -3.17 -19.78 1.45
N CYS A 45 -4.04 -18.90 0.99
CA CYS A 45 -5.48 -19.09 1.17
C CYS A 45 -5.91 -20.30 0.33
N SER A 46 -6.61 -21.24 0.96
CA SER A 46 -7.22 -22.43 0.34
C SER A 46 -8.22 -22.11 -0.79
N ARG A 47 -8.54 -20.82 -1.00
CA ARG A 47 -9.42 -20.30 -2.05
C ARG A 47 -8.64 -19.66 -3.19
N GLY A 48 -7.89 -20.49 -3.94
CA GLY A 48 -7.17 -20.10 -5.16
C GLY A 48 -6.03 -19.10 -4.93
N LYS A 49 -5.06 -19.08 -5.85
CA LYS A 49 -4.04 -18.02 -5.88
C LYS A 49 -4.73 -16.69 -6.19
N ARG A 50 -5.20 -15.98 -5.17
CA ARG A 50 -5.82 -14.66 -5.34
C ARG A 50 -4.70 -13.72 -5.75
N ARG A 51 -4.57 -13.51 -7.07
CA ARG A 51 -3.59 -12.57 -7.65
C ARG A 51 -3.81 -11.20 -7.02
N ILE A 52 -2.74 -10.58 -6.55
CA ILE A 52 -2.83 -9.17 -6.18
C ILE A 52 -2.95 -8.34 -7.46
N ASN A 53 -3.51 -7.14 -7.36
CA ASN A 53 -3.52 -6.15 -8.44
C ASN A 53 -2.58 -4.99 -8.10
N GLY A 54 -2.29 -4.11 -9.06
CA GLY A 54 -1.34 -3.00 -8.86
C GLY A 54 -1.66 -2.12 -7.64
N TYR A 55 -2.94 -1.78 -7.43
CA TYR A 55 -3.37 -1.02 -6.25
C TYR A 55 -3.13 -1.78 -4.93
N GLY A 56 -3.41 -3.08 -4.90
CA GLY A 56 -3.14 -3.91 -3.73
C GLY A 56 -1.64 -3.97 -3.41
N LEU A 57 -0.78 -4.07 -4.43
CA LEU A 57 0.67 -4.06 -4.26
C LEU A 57 1.14 -2.71 -3.72
N PHE A 58 0.72 -1.60 -4.32
CA PHE A 58 0.97 -0.24 -3.85
C PHE A 58 0.59 -0.05 -2.37
N LYS A 59 -0.60 -0.50 -1.98
CA LYS A 59 -1.06 -0.41 -0.60
C LYS A 59 -0.18 -1.20 0.37
N LEU A 60 0.35 -2.35 -0.06
CA LEU A 60 1.27 -3.13 0.78
C LEU A 60 2.61 -2.42 0.96
N PHE A 61 3.10 -1.69 -0.04
CA PHE A 61 4.27 -0.83 0.14
C PHE A 61 4.04 0.23 1.22
N ILE A 62 2.90 0.93 1.18
CA ILE A 62 2.50 1.86 2.24
C ILE A 62 2.52 1.17 3.61
N ILE A 63 1.90 -0.01 3.73
CA ILE A 63 1.88 -0.76 5.00
C ILE A 63 3.28 -1.16 5.45
N SER A 64 4.16 -1.52 4.52
CA SER A 64 5.52 -1.99 4.85
C SER A 64 6.44 -0.88 5.35
N GLN A 65 6.19 0.37 4.95
CA GLN A 65 7.02 1.52 5.31
C GLN A 65 6.43 2.37 6.44
N THR A 66 5.25 2.01 6.95
CA THR A 66 4.53 2.80 7.96
C THR A 66 4.26 1.97 9.21
N SER A 67 4.24 2.63 10.36
CA SER A 67 3.91 2.03 11.65
C SER A 67 2.40 2.02 11.94
N ALA A 68 1.60 2.55 11.00
CA ALA A 68 0.18 2.78 11.17
C ALA A 68 -0.62 1.48 11.39
N ASN A 69 -1.39 1.46 12.48
CA ASN A 69 -2.29 0.35 12.81
C ASN A 69 -3.74 0.61 12.32
N SER A 70 -4.02 1.84 11.91
CA SER A 70 -5.36 2.28 11.51
C SER A 70 -5.68 1.91 10.07
N ARG A 71 -6.43 0.81 9.89
CA ARG A 71 -6.86 0.34 8.57
C ARG A 71 -7.68 1.39 7.80
N VAL A 72 -8.42 2.24 8.52
CA VAL A 72 -9.23 3.30 7.91
C VAL A 72 -8.34 4.40 7.34
N ALA A 73 -7.36 4.88 8.12
CA ALA A 73 -6.39 5.87 7.66
C ALA A 73 -5.58 5.36 6.46
N ILE A 74 -5.08 4.10 6.52
CA ILE A 74 -4.36 3.47 5.41
C ILE A 74 -5.21 3.41 4.15
N ASN A 75 -6.49 3.03 4.25
CA ASN A 75 -7.38 2.99 3.09
C ASN A 75 -7.59 4.38 2.47
N LYS A 76 -7.75 5.41 3.31
CA LYS A 76 -7.98 6.78 2.88
C LYS A 76 -6.75 7.32 2.15
N VAL A 77 -5.58 7.29 2.81
CA VAL A 77 -4.32 7.77 2.23
C VAL A 77 -3.95 7.00 0.97
N ALA A 78 -4.06 5.66 0.97
CA ALA A 78 -3.78 4.88 -0.24
C ALA A 78 -4.75 5.21 -1.38
N GLY A 79 -6.03 5.44 -1.07
CA GLY A 79 -7.02 5.84 -2.07
C GLY A 79 -6.69 7.21 -2.67
N ASP A 80 -6.39 8.20 -1.83
CA ASP A 80 -6.09 9.57 -2.25
C ASP A 80 -4.80 9.64 -3.09
N LEU A 81 -3.74 8.97 -2.63
CA LEU A 81 -2.46 8.88 -3.35
C LEU A 81 -2.60 8.12 -4.67
N TRP A 82 -3.34 7.00 -4.69
CA TRP A 82 -3.57 6.27 -5.92
C TRP A 82 -4.40 7.09 -6.91
N ASN A 83 -5.45 7.77 -6.46
CA ASN A 83 -6.30 8.56 -7.35
C ASN A 83 -5.55 9.74 -7.96
N SER A 84 -4.68 10.40 -7.19
CA SER A 84 -3.83 11.50 -7.66
C SER A 84 -2.63 11.07 -8.52
N ALA A 85 -2.22 9.80 -8.47
CA ALA A 85 -1.10 9.29 -9.26
C ALA A 85 -1.37 9.31 -10.77
N THR A 86 -0.31 9.56 -11.55
CA THR A 86 -0.36 9.49 -13.01
C THR A 86 -0.67 8.08 -13.51
N PRO A 87 -1.24 7.93 -14.73
CA PRO A 87 -1.44 6.62 -15.34
C PRO A 87 -0.16 5.80 -15.44
N ASP A 88 0.98 6.42 -15.75
CA ASP A 88 2.28 5.75 -15.88
C ASP A 88 2.73 5.14 -14.54
N ASN A 89 2.65 5.92 -13.46
CA ASN A 89 2.95 5.45 -12.11
C ASN A 89 2.07 4.25 -11.70
N LYS A 90 0.78 4.29 -12.04
CA LYS A 90 -0.15 3.17 -11.81
C LYS A 90 0.23 1.95 -12.65
N GLN A 91 0.63 2.17 -13.90
CA GLN A 91 1.01 1.12 -14.83
C GLN A 91 2.26 0.38 -14.39
N GLU A 92 3.24 1.06 -13.81
CA GLU A 92 4.42 0.41 -13.24
C GLU A 92 4.07 -0.57 -12.12
N TYR A 93 3.14 -0.20 -11.22
CA TYR A 93 2.65 -1.13 -10.20
C TYR A 93 1.90 -2.33 -10.81
N ILE A 94 1.16 -2.14 -11.91
CA ILE A 94 0.49 -3.23 -12.63
C ILE A 94 1.52 -4.16 -13.30
N ASN A 95 2.56 -3.59 -13.90
CA ASN A 95 3.65 -4.34 -14.52
C ASN A 95 4.43 -5.13 -13.47
N LEU A 96 4.80 -4.48 -12.37
CA LEU A 96 5.48 -5.11 -11.23
C LEU A 96 4.63 -6.25 -10.65
N CYS A 97 3.33 -6.01 -10.49
CA CYS A 97 2.39 -7.02 -10.05
C CYS A 97 2.31 -8.23 -11.00
N SER A 98 2.45 -8.01 -12.31
CA SER A 98 2.43 -9.08 -13.32
C SER A 98 3.70 -9.94 -13.28
N GLN A 99 4.84 -9.39 -12.83
CA GLN A 99 6.09 -10.12 -12.65
C GLN A 99 6.07 -11.02 -11.39
N ILE A 100 5.32 -10.63 -10.36
CA ILE A 100 5.25 -11.35 -9.08
C ILE A 100 4.24 -12.52 -9.10
N ASN A 101 3.14 -12.38 -9.85
CA ASN A 101 2.01 -13.32 -9.89
C ASN A 101 2.29 -14.57 -10.73
#